data_AF-A0A919L3Z5-F1
#
_entry.id   AF-A0A919L3Z5-F1
#
_cell.length_a   1.000
_cell.length_b   1.000
_cell.length_c   1.000
_cell.angle_alpha   90.00
_cell.angle_beta   90.00
_cell.angle_gamma   90.00
#
_symmetry.space_group_name_H-M   'P 1'
#
loop_
_entity.id
_entity.type
_entity.pdbx_description
1 polymer ?
#
loop_
_entity_poly.entity_id
_entity_poly.type
_entity_poly.pdbx_seq_one_letter_code
_entity_poly.pdbx_strand_id
1 'polypeptide(L)'
;MPTPDAKADLLFYLQSARDSLLWKLDGLSEYDIRRPMTPTGTNLLGLVKHAAGVELGYLGDTFGRPHGEPLTWQAADAEPNSDMWATPDESREWITDLYRRAWAHSNATVDALPLDTIGTVPWWPDDRDKTTLHHILTRVIADTQRHAGHADILRELIDGAVGMNETNTSLPPGDSAWWTEYRNRLESAAQQASRTE
;
A
#
# COMPACT_ATOMS: atom_id res chain seq x y z
N MET A 1 13.72 -24.62 -18.70
CA MET A 1 13.36 -23.63 -17.66
C MET A 1 11.90 -23.89 -17.31
N PRO A 2 11.51 -23.91 -16.02
CA PRO A 2 10.09 -24.02 -15.67
C PRO A 2 9.33 -22.88 -16.36
N THR A 3 8.12 -23.18 -16.84
CA THR A 3 7.23 -22.16 -17.39
C THR A 3 7.01 -21.10 -16.32
N PRO A 4 7.18 -19.80 -16.63
CA PRO A 4 6.87 -18.74 -15.68
C PRO A 4 5.42 -18.88 -15.22
N ASP A 5 5.21 -18.92 -13.91
CA ASP A 5 3.87 -18.90 -13.31
C ASP A 5 3.49 -17.44 -13.04
N ALA A 6 2.78 -16.84 -14.00
CA ALA A 6 2.36 -15.45 -13.91
C ALA A 6 1.53 -15.16 -12.66
N LYS A 7 0.76 -16.12 -12.15
CA LYS A 7 -0.02 -15.94 -10.92
C LYS A 7 0.90 -15.91 -9.71
N ALA A 8 1.89 -16.80 -9.66
CA ALA A 8 2.89 -16.81 -8.59
C ALA A 8 3.70 -15.49 -8.56
N ASP A 9 4.10 -14.97 -9.71
CA ASP A 9 4.82 -13.69 -9.80
C ASP A 9 3.96 -12.52 -9.29
N LEU A 10 2.70 -12.43 -9.71
CA LEU A 10 1.77 -11.38 -9.26
C LEU A 10 1.54 -11.46 -7.74
N LEU A 11 1.32 -12.66 -7.19
CA LEU A 11 1.16 -12.86 -5.75
C LEU A 11 2.44 -12.51 -4.97
N PHE A 12 3.62 -12.81 -5.51
CA PHE A 12 4.89 -12.42 -4.91
C PHE A 12 5.03 -10.90 -4.78
N TYR A 13 4.78 -10.15 -5.85
CA TYR A 13 4.88 -8.68 -5.82
C TYR A 13 3.81 -8.04 -4.95
N LEU A 14 2.61 -8.61 -4.89
CA LEU A 14 1.58 -8.16 -3.96
C LEU A 14 1.98 -8.41 -2.51
N GLN A 15 2.48 -9.61 -2.19
CA GLN A 15 2.92 -9.96 -0.84
C GLN A 15 4.06 -9.07 -0.36
N SER A 16 5.05 -8.78 -1.21
CA SER A 16 6.13 -7.86 -0.89
C SER A 16 5.63 -6.46 -0.50
N ALA A 17 4.63 -5.94 -1.21
CA ALA A 17 4.03 -4.63 -0.90
C ALA A 17 3.26 -4.64 0.43
N ARG A 18 2.49 -5.70 0.67
CA ARG A 18 1.73 -5.96 1.90
C ARG A 18 2.64 -6.01 3.13
N ASP A 19 3.73 -6.78 3.03
CA ASP A 19 4.72 -6.92 4.10
C ASP A 19 5.41 -5.59 4.39
N SER A 20 5.79 -4.84 3.33
CA SER A 20 6.38 -3.51 3.49
C SER A 20 5.47 -2.57 4.29
N LEU A 21 4.18 -2.48 3.91
CA LEU A 21 3.21 -1.61 4.59
C LEU A 21 3.06 -1.94 6.08
N LEU A 22 2.96 -3.22 6.47
CA LEU A 22 2.85 -3.58 7.88
C LEU A 22 4.14 -3.30 8.65
N TRP A 23 5.28 -3.65 8.07
CA TRP A 23 6.57 -3.40 8.73
C TRP A 23 6.80 -1.90 9.00
N LYS A 24 6.28 -1.00 8.15
CA LYS A 24 6.35 0.45 8.42
C LYS A 24 5.65 0.90 9.69
N LEU A 25 4.81 0.07 10.33
CA LEU A 25 4.21 0.37 11.63
C LEU A 25 5.04 -0.11 12.82
N ASP A 26 5.98 -1.04 12.60
CA ASP A 26 6.66 -1.75 13.69
C ASP A 26 7.55 -0.82 14.51
N GLY A 27 7.44 -0.90 15.84
CA GLY A 27 8.20 -0.10 16.79
C GLY A 27 7.75 1.37 16.93
N LEU A 28 6.80 1.84 16.11
CA LEU A 28 6.30 3.21 16.19
C LEU A 28 5.20 3.39 17.24
N SER A 29 5.11 4.60 17.82
CA SER A 29 4.05 4.98 18.76
C SER A 29 2.68 5.10 18.07
N GLU A 30 1.58 5.02 18.84
CA GLU A 30 0.22 5.27 18.29
C GLU A 30 0.10 6.65 17.64
N TYR A 31 0.79 7.65 18.21
CA TYR A 31 0.78 9.00 17.67
C TYR A 31 1.47 9.06 16.30
N ASP A 32 2.65 8.46 16.16
CA ASP A 32 3.44 8.57 14.93
C ASP A 32 2.81 7.86 13.75
N ILE A 33 2.10 6.76 13.97
CA ILE A 33 1.43 6.06 12.87
C ILE A 33 0.14 6.76 12.41
N ARG A 34 -0.47 7.60 13.26
CA ARG A 34 -1.76 8.27 12.98
C ARG A 34 -1.61 9.73 12.56
N ARG A 35 -0.52 10.40 12.96
CA ARG A 35 -0.37 11.83 12.71
C ARG A 35 -0.19 12.13 11.22
N PRO A 36 -0.74 13.25 10.72
CA PRO A 36 -0.53 13.67 9.36
C PRO A 36 0.96 14.02 9.13
N MET A 37 1.54 13.46 8.08
CA MET A 37 2.94 13.67 7.67
C MET A 37 3.07 14.51 6.40
N THR A 38 1.95 14.83 5.76
CA THR A 38 1.88 15.66 4.55
C THR A 38 0.77 16.71 4.69
N PRO A 39 0.80 17.78 3.88
CA PRO A 39 -0.29 18.77 3.86
C PRO A 39 -1.68 18.19 3.53
N THR A 40 -1.73 17.02 2.86
CA THR A 40 -2.96 16.31 2.52
C THR A 40 -3.37 15.26 3.56
N GLY A 41 -2.66 15.19 4.69
CA GLY A 41 -3.04 14.34 5.82
C GLY A 41 -2.57 12.88 5.76
N THR A 42 -1.70 12.51 4.80
CA THR A 42 -1.21 11.14 4.66
C THR A 42 -0.51 10.69 5.94
N ASN A 43 -0.90 9.54 6.48
CA ASN A 43 -0.36 8.93 7.69
C ASN A 43 -0.23 7.40 7.50
N LEU A 44 0.66 6.75 8.25
CA LEU A 44 1.01 5.34 8.02
C LEU A 44 -0.15 4.37 8.26
N LEU A 45 -0.91 4.54 9.34
CA LEU A 45 -2.01 3.62 9.68
C LEU A 45 -3.18 3.74 8.68
N GLY A 46 -3.42 4.95 8.19
CA GLY A 46 -4.37 5.22 7.11
C GLY A 46 -4.02 4.52 5.81
N LEU A 47 -2.73 4.44 5.44
CA LEU A 47 -2.29 3.69 4.26
C LEU A 47 -2.63 2.19 4.37
N VAL A 48 -2.47 1.61 5.55
CA VAL A 48 -2.82 0.20 5.82
C VAL A 48 -4.34 -0.02 5.75
N LYS A 49 -5.13 0.87 6.35
CA LYS A 49 -6.60 0.82 6.28
C LYS A 49 -7.12 0.93 4.85
N HIS A 50 -6.58 1.87 4.07
CA HIS A 50 -6.90 2.04 2.67
C HIS A 50 -6.63 0.77 1.86
N ALA A 51 -5.42 0.20 2.00
CA ALA A 51 -5.03 -0.99 1.26
C ALA A 51 -5.95 -2.20 1.57
N ALA A 52 -6.43 -2.35 2.81
CA ALA A 52 -7.42 -3.37 3.14
C ALA A 52 -8.73 -3.19 2.38
N GLY A 53 -9.23 -1.96 2.32
CA GLY A 53 -10.45 -1.65 1.57
C GLY A 53 -10.30 -1.87 0.06
N VAL A 54 -9.17 -1.45 -0.53
CA VAL A 54 -8.85 -1.66 -1.94
C VAL A 54 -8.85 -3.14 -2.29
N GLU A 55 -8.17 -3.96 -1.49
CA GLU A 55 -8.09 -5.40 -1.72
C GLU A 55 -9.46 -6.09 -1.62
N LEU A 56 -10.23 -5.80 -0.57
CA LEU A 56 -11.53 -6.42 -0.34
C LEU A 56 -12.54 -6.11 -1.45
N GLY A 57 -12.59 -4.85 -1.90
CA GLY A 57 -13.45 -4.49 -3.02
C GLY A 57 -12.98 -5.11 -4.34
N TYR A 58 -11.73 -4.86 -4.72
CA TYR A 58 -11.24 -5.22 -6.05
C TYR A 58 -11.05 -6.74 -6.21
N LEU A 59 -10.56 -7.44 -5.20
CA LEU A 59 -10.33 -8.90 -5.25
C LEU A 59 -11.41 -9.71 -4.53
N GLY A 60 -12.45 -9.07 -3.99
CA GLY A 60 -13.64 -9.72 -3.44
C GLY A 60 -14.90 -9.41 -4.25
N ASP A 61 -15.49 -8.26 -3.99
CA ASP A 61 -16.81 -7.88 -4.52
C ASP A 61 -16.86 -7.87 -6.05
N THR A 62 -15.79 -7.42 -6.70
CA THR A 62 -15.65 -7.40 -8.17
C THR A 62 -15.86 -8.78 -8.82
N PHE A 63 -15.55 -9.86 -8.09
CA PHE A 63 -15.67 -11.24 -8.56
C PHE A 63 -16.83 -12.00 -7.89
N GLY A 64 -17.77 -11.28 -7.25
CA GLY A 64 -18.90 -11.89 -6.57
C GLY A 64 -18.51 -12.71 -5.34
N ARG A 65 -17.39 -12.34 -4.68
CA ARG A 65 -16.84 -13.01 -3.51
C ARG A 65 -16.88 -12.05 -2.32
N PRO A 66 -18.05 -11.85 -1.69
CA PRO A 66 -18.20 -10.89 -0.60
C PRO A 66 -17.35 -11.32 0.60
N HIS A 67 -16.79 -10.34 1.29
CA HIS A 67 -15.84 -10.54 2.38
C HIS A 67 -16.49 -10.48 3.78
N GLY A 68 -17.67 -9.87 3.90
CA GLY A 68 -18.41 -9.80 5.18
C GLY A 68 -17.80 -8.89 6.25
N GLU A 69 -16.79 -8.08 5.90
CA GLU A 69 -16.19 -7.10 6.80
C GLU A 69 -17.03 -5.81 6.84
N PRO A 70 -17.23 -5.20 8.02
CA PRO A 70 -18.01 -3.98 8.16
C PRO A 70 -17.19 -2.74 7.80
N LEU A 71 -16.94 -2.52 6.50
CA LEU A 71 -16.18 -1.38 5.98
C LEU A 71 -17.05 -0.12 5.88
N THR A 72 -17.38 0.49 7.02
CA THR A 72 -18.28 1.67 7.07
C THR A 72 -17.79 2.86 6.26
N TRP A 73 -16.47 3.00 6.06
CA TRP A 73 -15.85 4.03 5.22
C TRP A 73 -16.00 3.80 3.70
N GLN A 74 -16.53 2.65 3.29
CA GLN A 74 -16.87 2.37 1.89
C GLN A 74 -18.37 2.52 1.62
N ALA A 75 -19.16 2.93 2.62
CA ALA A 75 -20.56 3.24 2.41
C ALA A 75 -20.72 4.40 1.41
N ALA A 76 -21.84 4.40 0.67
CA ALA A 76 -22.09 5.42 -0.36
C ALA A 76 -22.15 6.85 0.19
N ASP A 77 -22.46 7.02 1.48
CA ASP A 77 -22.53 8.27 2.22
C ASP A 77 -21.32 8.51 3.13
N ALA A 78 -20.27 7.68 3.04
CA ALA A 78 -19.05 7.86 3.81
C ALA A 78 -18.34 9.18 3.46
N GLU A 79 -17.68 9.76 4.44
CA GLU A 79 -16.86 10.96 4.25
C GLU A 79 -15.74 10.68 3.23
N PRO A 80 -15.45 11.63 2.31
CA PRO A 80 -14.29 11.52 1.43
C PRO A 80 -13.01 11.24 2.22
N ASN A 81 -12.21 10.28 1.75
CA ASN A 81 -10.96 9.84 2.38
C ASN A 81 -11.11 9.23 3.79
N SER A 82 -12.31 8.78 4.20
CA SER A 82 -12.51 8.09 5.49
C SER A 82 -11.73 6.76 5.64
N ASP A 83 -11.22 6.22 4.54
CA ASP A 83 -10.32 5.07 4.49
C ASP A 83 -8.84 5.44 4.67
N MET A 84 -8.48 6.72 4.54
CA MET A 84 -7.10 7.23 4.60
C MET A 84 -6.67 7.62 6.02
N TRP A 85 -7.48 7.35 7.04
CA TRP A 85 -7.15 7.60 8.45
C TRP A 85 -7.96 6.70 9.38
N ALA A 86 -7.48 6.59 10.62
CA ALA A 86 -8.10 5.78 11.66
C ALA A 86 -8.56 6.65 12.83
N THR A 87 -9.82 6.47 13.23
CA THR A 87 -10.41 7.10 14.42
C THR A 87 -9.74 6.60 15.71
N PRO A 88 -9.89 7.31 16.84
CA PRO A 88 -9.39 6.84 18.13
C PRO A 88 -9.95 5.47 18.56
N ASP A 89 -11.15 5.11 18.10
CA ASP A 89 -11.82 3.85 18.43
C ASP A 89 -11.35 2.68 17.52
N GLU A 90 -10.75 2.99 16.37
CA GLU A 90 -10.13 2.00 15.48
C GLU A 90 -8.69 1.72 15.93
N SER A 91 -8.50 0.67 16.73
CA SER A 91 -7.17 0.24 17.19
C SER A 91 -6.22 -0.15 16.04
N ARG A 92 -4.91 -0.01 16.27
CA ARG A 92 -3.87 -0.48 15.34
C ARG A 92 -4.06 -1.96 15.04
N GLU A 93 -4.25 -2.77 16.06
CA GLU A 93 -4.38 -4.21 15.99
C GLU A 93 -5.53 -4.58 15.05
N TRP A 94 -6.70 -3.98 15.27
CA TRP A 94 -7.87 -4.24 14.43
C TRP A 94 -7.64 -3.91 12.96
N ILE A 95 -6.99 -2.77 12.64
CA ILE A 95 -6.66 -2.39 11.26
C ILE A 95 -5.66 -3.35 10.63
N THR A 96 -4.57 -3.69 11.34
CA THR A 96 -3.57 -4.62 10.82
C THR A 96 -4.13 -6.02 10.62
N ASP A 97 -5.01 -6.48 11.50
CA ASP A 97 -5.69 -7.76 11.38
C ASP A 97 -6.74 -7.75 10.27
N LEU A 98 -7.46 -6.63 10.08
CA LEU A 98 -8.33 -6.44 8.92
C LEU A 98 -7.53 -6.56 7.62
N TYR A 99 -6.35 -5.93 7.54
CA TYR A 99 -5.52 -6.02 6.35
C TYR A 99 -5.05 -7.46 6.10
N ARG A 100 -4.62 -8.20 7.13
CA ARG A 100 -4.28 -9.63 6.99
C ARG A 100 -5.47 -10.49 6.54
N ARG A 101 -6.68 -10.23 7.03
CA ARG A 101 -7.90 -10.92 6.55
C ARG A 101 -8.21 -10.57 5.10
N ALA A 102 -8.03 -9.30 4.71
CA ALA A 102 -8.13 -8.88 3.31
C ALA A 102 -7.15 -9.65 2.42
N TRP A 103 -5.90 -9.82 2.85
CA TRP A 103 -4.89 -10.58 2.10
C TRP A 103 -5.30 -12.04 1.89
N ALA A 104 -5.79 -12.69 2.95
CA ALA A 104 -6.23 -14.07 2.89
C ALA A 104 -7.43 -14.25 1.95
N HIS A 105 -8.39 -13.31 2.01
CA HIS A 105 -9.54 -13.28 1.10
C HIS A 105 -9.13 -13.08 -0.36
N SER A 106 -8.28 -12.08 -0.61
CA SER A 106 -7.71 -11.79 -1.93
C SER A 106 -6.98 -13.00 -2.50
N ASN A 107 -6.12 -13.65 -1.72
CA ASN A 107 -5.39 -14.85 -2.15
C ASN A 107 -6.36 -15.97 -2.50
N ALA A 108 -7.40 -16.20 -1.69
CA ALA A 108 -8.41 -17.22 -1.98
C ALA A 108 -9.19 -16.94 -3.28
N THR A 109 -9.46 -15.67 -3.60
CA THR A 109 -10.04 -15.30 -4.91
C THR A 109 -9.07 -15.56 -6.05
N VAL A 110 -7.82 -15.10 -5.90
CA VAL A 110 -6.80 -15.29 -6.93
C VAL A 110 -6.57 -16.77 -7.19
N ASP A 111 -6.48 -17.61 -6.16
CA ASP A 111 -6.28 -19.06 -6.31
C ASP A 111 -7.46 -19.73 -7.04
N ALA A 112 -8.69 -19.36 -6.70
CA ALA A 112 -9.90 -19.99 -7.22
C ALA A 112 -10.20 -19.67 -8.70
N LEU A 113 -9.70 -18.55 -9.23
CA LEU A 113 -10.11 -18.02 -10.52
C LEU A 113 -8.96 -17.99 -11.55
N PRO A 114 -9.22 -18.33 -12.83
CA PRO A 114 -8.30 -18.02 -13.93
C PRO A 114 -8.03 -16.51 -14.06
N LEU A 115 -6.83 -16.12 -14.49
CA LEU A 115 -6.42 -14.72 -14.66
C LEU A 115 -7.27 -13.94 -15.68
N ASP A 116 -7.89 -14.62 -16.64
CA ASP A 116 -8.79 -14.05 -17.64
C ASP A 116 -10.27 -14.00 -17.20
N THR A 117 -10.58 -14.43 -15.97
CA THR A 117 -11.93 -14.30 -15.40
C THR A 117 -12.37 -12.84 -15.42
N ILE A 118 -13.55 -12.58 -15.98
CA ILE A 118 -14.14 -11.24 -16.02
C ILE A 118 -14.89 -10.97 -14.71
N GLY A 119 -14.52 -9.91 -14.02
CA GLY A 119 -15.25 -9.33 -12.90
C GLY A 119 -15.97 -8.05 -13.31
N THR A 120 -16.83 -7.55 -12.43
CA THR A 120 -17.61 -6.32 -12.59
C THR A 120 -17.34 -5.43 -11.38
N VAL A 121 -16.66 -4.30 -11.58
CA VAL A 121 -16.27 -3.36 -10.53
C VAL A 121 -17.46 -2.44 -10.19
N PRO A 122 -18.08 -2.57 -9.00
CA PRO A 122 -19.36 -1.90 -8.71
C PRO A 122 -19.33 -0.36 -8.69
N TRP A 123 -18.16 0.25 -8.49
CA TRP A 123 -17.98 1.70 -8.40
C TRP A 123 -17.35 2.32 -9.65
N TRP A 124 -17.17 1.55 -10.72
CA TRP A 124 -16.75 2.09 -12.02
C TRP A 124 -17.97 2.45 -12.87
N PRO A 125 -17.82 3.33 -13.88
CA PRO A 125 -18.90 3.61 -14.82
C PRO A 125 -19.38 2.34 -15.54
N ASP A 126 -20.69 2.17 -15.69
CA ASP A 126 -21.35 0.98 -16.28
C ASP A 126 -20.80 0.56 -17.66
N ASP A 127 -20.28 1.51 -18.46
CA ASP A 127 -19.70 1.21 -19.78
C ASP A 127 -18.26 0.67 -19.72
N ARG A 128 -17.65 0.65 -18.53
CA ARG A 128 -16.22 0.34 -18.30
C ARG A 128 -15.98 -0.51 -17.05
N ASP A 129 -17.01 -1.02 -16.41
CA ASP A 129 -16.97 -1.77 -15.15
C ASP A 129 -16.44 -3.21 -15.28
N LYS A 130 -16.42 -3.78 -16.50
CA LYS A 130 -15.97 -5.15 -16.77
C LYS A 130 -14.49 -5.22 -17.12
N THR A 131 -13.74 -6.05 -16.40
CA THR A 131 -12.32 -6.27 -16.66
C THR A 131 -11.83 -7.62 -16.10
N THR A 132 -10.63 -8.04 -16.48
CA THR A 132 -10.08 -9.35 -16.08
C THR A 132 -9.48 -9.32 -14.67
N LEU A 133 -9.42 -10.48 -14.02
CA LEU A 133 -8.69 -10.66 -12.77
C LEU A 133 -7.23 -10.22 -12.88
N HIS A 134 -6.57 -10.50 -14.00
CA HIS A 134 -5.22 -10.01 -14.25
C HIS A 134 -5.15 -8.48 -14.18
N HIS A 135 -6.06 -7.76 -14.86
CA HIS A 135 -6.05 -6.31 -14.82
C HIS A 135 -6.28 -5.77 -13.41
N ILE A 136 -7.23 -6.36 -12.68
CA ILE A 136 -7.52 -5.97 -11.30
C ILE A 136 -6.35 -6.25 -10.37
N LEU A 137 -5.74 -7.43 -10.45
CA LEU A 137 -4.59 -7.80 -9.62
C LEU A 137 -3.41 -6.87 -9.89
N THR A 138 -3.12 -6.56 -11.16
CA THR A 138 -2.08 -5.59 -11.54
C THR A 138 -2.39 -4.19 -11.00
N ARG A 139 -3.65 -3.75 -11.04
CA ARG A 139 -4.08 -2.48 -10.45
C ARG A 139 -3.83 -2.46 -8.94
N VAL A 140 -4.25 -3.49 -8.22
CA VAL A 140 -4.07 -3.60 -6.76
C VAL A 140 -2.59 -3.61 -6.39
N ILE A 141 -1.74 -4.33 -7.14
CA ILE A 141 -0.29 -4.32 -6.95
C ILE A 141 0.27 -2.90 -7.14
N ALA A 142 -0.10 -2.24 -8.23
CA ALA A 142 0.40 -0.89 -8.52
C ALA A 142 -0.02 0.14 -7.45
N ASP A 143 -1.24 0.01 -6.93
CA ASP A 143 -1.77 0.84 -5.85
C ASP A 143 -1.03 0.58 -4.53
N THR A 144 -0.93 -0.68 -4.11
CA THR A 144 -0.27 -1.09 -2.87
C THR A 144 1.22 -0.71 -2.88
N GLN A 145 1.93 -0.93 -3.99
CA GLN A 145 3.34 -0.55 -4.13
C GLN A 145 3.54 0.97 -4.12
N ARG A 146 2.61 1.74 -4.70
CA ARG A 146 2.63 3.20 -4.61
C ARG A 146 2.51 3.67 -3.15
N HIS A 147 1.60 3.07 -2.39
CA HIS A 147 1.44 3.38 -0.98
C HIS A 147 2.61 2.88 -0.12
N ALA A 148 3.23 1.75 -0.45
CA ALA A 148 4.47 1.31 0.18
C ALA A 148 5.59 2.35 -0.01
N GLY A 149 5.74 2.91 -1.22
CA GLY A 149 6.69 4.00 -1.48
C GLY A 149 6.37 5.29 -0.72
N HIS A 150 5.09 5.63 -0.52
CA HIS A 150 4.73 6.71 0.40
C HIS A 150 5.15 6.40 1.84
N ALA A 151 4.88 5.17 2.30
CA ALA A 151 5.20 4.72 3.63
C ALA A 151 6.72 4.69 3.89
N ASP A 152 7.55 4.42 2.87
CA ASP A 152 9.01 4.55 2.95
C ASP A 152 9.46 5.94 3.39
N ILE A 153 8.99 6.98 2.69
CA ILE A 153 9.35 8.37 3.00
C ILE A 153 8.79 8.80 4.35
N LEU A 154 7.54 8.42 4.66
CA LEU A 154 6.92 8.75 5.94
C LEU A 154 7.70 8.12 7.10
N ARG A 155 8.13 6.86 6.95
CA ARG A 155 8.90 6.16 7.98
C ARG A 155 10.27 6.79 8.18
N GLU A 156 10.99 7.08 7.10
CA GLU A 156 12.29 7.76 7.16
C GLU A 156 12.19 9.10 7.89
N LEU A 157 11.10 9.86 7.68
CA LEU A 157 10.87 11.14 8.37
C LEU A 157 10.50 11.00 9.85
N ILE A 158 10.00 9.84 10.28
CA ILE A 158 9.59 9.61 11.67
C ILE A 158 10.78 9.19 12.53
N ASP A 159 11.52 8.16 12.11
CA ASP A 159 12.58 7.56 12.92
C ASP A 159 13.86 7.24 12.14
N GLY A 160 13.91 7.59 10.84
CA GLY A 160 15.06 7.31 9.98
C GLY A 160 15.13 5.87 9.47
N ALA A 161 14.18 5.00 9.79
CA ALA A 161 14.16 3.64 9.25
C ALA A 161 13.79 3.65 7.76
N VAL A 162 14.55 2.87 6.97
CA VAL A 162 14.49 2.85 5.50
C VAL A 162 14.50 1.41 4.99
N GLY A 163 13.94 1.17 3.81
CA GLY A 163 14.00 -0.13 3.16
C GLY A 163 12.71 -0.64 2.58
N MET A 164 12.80 -1.78 1.88
CA MET A 164 11.64 -2.57 1.46
C MET A 164 11.12 -3.48 2.60
N ASN A 165 12.03 -3.95 3.47
CA ASN A 165 11.72 -4.72 4.68
C ASN A 165 12.89 -4.62 5.68
N GLU A 166 12.73 -5.20 6.87
CA GLU A 166 13.73 -5.19 7.97
C GLU A 166 15.15 -5.62 7.55
N THR A 167 15.27 -6.48 6.54
CA THR A 167 16.55 -7.07 6.11
C THR A 167 17.07 -6.50 4.79
N ASN A 168 16.27 -5.68 4.09
CA ASN A 168 16.59 -5.14 2.79
C ASN A 168 16.28 -3.65 2.75
N THR A 169 17.30 -2.83 2.96
CA THR A 169 17.19 -1.37 2.86
C THR A 169 17.06 -0.90 1.41
N SER A 170 17.51 -1.69 0.43
CA SER A 170 17.61 -1.27 -0.97
C SER A 170 18.36 0.06 -1.17
N LEU A 171 19.22 0.42 -0.20
CA LEU A 171 20.07 1.59 -0.24
C LEU A 171 21.55 1.18 -0.34
N PRO A 172 22.41 2.04 -0.91
CA PRO A 172 23.85 1.83 -0.88
C PRO A 172 24.37 1.64 0.57
N PRO A 173 25.38 0.77 0.76
CA PRO A 173 26.04 0.67 2.05
C PRO A 173 26.79 1.97 2.33
N GLY A 174 26.46 2.65 3.43
CA GLY A 174 27.09 3.90 3.83
C GLY A 174 26.80 4.20 5.30
N ASP A 175 27.80 4.74 6.00
CA ASP A 175 27.62 5.21 7.38
C ASP A 175 27.00 6.62 7.42
N SER A 176 26.72 7.12 8.62
CA SER A 176 26.09 8.43 8.80
C SER A 176 26.94 9.59 8.26
N ALA A 177 28.27 9.47 8.25
CA ALA A 177 29.16 10.51 7.74
C ALA A 177 29.08 10.58 6.22
N TRP A 178 29.12 9.41 5.57
CA TRP A 178 28.95 9.29 4.12
C TRP A 178 27.59 9.84 3.67
N TRP A 179 26.49 9.50 4.36
CA TRP A 179 25.16 10.02 4.02
C TRP A 179 25.06 11.54 4.16
N THR A 180 25.73 12.12 5.16
CA THR A 180 25.79 13.57 5.33
C THR A 180 26.51 14.24 4.16
N GLU A 181 27.68 13.72 3.79
CA GLU A 181 28.45 14.23 2.65
C GLU A 181 27.66 14.08 1.34
N TYR A 182 27.04 12.92 1.13
CA TYR A 182 26.21 12.64 -0.03
C TYR A 182 25.05 13.63 -0.16
N ARG A 183 24.31 13.89 0.92
CA ARG A 183 23.22 14.89 0.92
C ARG A 183 23.72 16.31 0.63
N ASN A 184 24.83 16.73 1.24
CA ASN A 184 25.40 18.06 0.98
C ASN A 184 25.80 18.24 -0.48
N ARG A 185 26.31 17.17 -1.12
CA ARG A 185 26.63 17.18 -2.54
C ARG A 185 25.38 17.31 -3.42
N LEU A 186 24.29 16.62 -3.08
CA LEU A 186 23.02 16.74 -3.80
C LEU A 186 22.44 18.16 -3.70
N GLU A 187 22.46 18.75 -2.51
CA GLU A 187 22.01 20.14 -2.29
C GLU A 187 22.83 21.14 -3.12
N SER A 188 24.16 21.00 -3.10
CA SER A 188 25.05 21.85 -3.91
C SER A 188 24.76 21.74 -5.40
N ALA A 189 24.46 20.53 -5.89
CA ALA A 189 24.10 20.31 -7.29
C ALA A 189 22.75 20.97 -7.65
N ALA A 190 21.74 20.86 -6.78
CA ALA A 190 20.44 21.51 -6.98
C ALA A 190 20.57 23.05 -7.06
N GLN A 191 21.36 23.66 -6.16
CA GLN A 191 21.62 25.10 -6.17
C GLN A 191 22.41 25.57 -7.40
N GLN A 192 23.29 24.74 -7.95
CA GLN A 192 23.98 25.06 -9.20
C GLN A 192 23.04 25.02 -10.40
N ALA A 193 22.16 24.01 -10.46
CA ALA A 193 21.16 23.89 -11.52
C ALA A 193 20.23 25.11 -11.54
N SER A 194 19.74 25.57 -10.38
CA SER A 194 18.83 26.72 -10.30
C SER A 194 19.46 28.07 -10.65
N ARG A 195 20.80 28.17 -10.71
CA ARG A 195 21.52 29.38 -11.13
C ARG A 195 21.78 29.44 -12.63
N THR A 196 21.46 28.36 -13.35
CA THR A 196 21.69 28.25 -14.80
C THR A 196 20.42 28.59 -15.60
N GLU A 197 19.30 28.85 -14.90
CA GLU A 197 18.06 29.45 -15.43
C GLU A 197 18.05 30.97 -15.21
#